data_AF-A0A967ZUI3-F1
#
_entry.id   AF-A0A967ZUI3-F1
#
_cell.length_a   1.000
_cell.length_b   1.000
_cell.length_c   1.000
_cell.angle_alpha   90.00
_cell.angle_beta   90.00
_cell.angle_gamma   90.00
#
_symmetry.space_group_name_H-M   'P 1'
#
loop_
_entity.id
_entity.type
_entity.pdbx_description
1 polymer ?
#
loop_
_entity_poly.entity_id
_entity_poly.type
_entity_poly.pdbx_seq_one_letter_code
_entity_poly.pdbx_strand_id
1 'polypeptide(L)'
;MPPERPVWGEFDWTATTPTDTSIRFTFRSADSEVDLGGATPVSVTVPTATPTVDVGALLAGAGIDPTMQYLRVQATLTGSLDHTSAPVLQEMRLDYTCTTTE
;
A
#
# COMPACT_ATOMS: atom_id res chain seq x y z
N MET A 1 16.05 -16.21 9.70
CA MET A 1 14.92 -15.28 9.87
C MET A 1 15.31 -14.34 11.00
N PRO A 2 15.35 -13.00 10.79
CA PRO A 2 15.59 -12.06 11.88
C PRO A 2 14.59 -12.28 13.04
N PRO A 3 14.99 -12.03 14.29
CA PRO A 3 14.16 -12.28 15.48
C PRO A 3 12.97 -11.32 15.62
N GLU A 4 12.98 -10.23 14.85
CA GLU A 4 11.95 -9.20 14.84
C GLU A 4 11.13 -9.29 13.54
N ARG A 5 9.80 -9.17 13.67
CA ARG A 5 8.88 -9.07 12.53
C ARG A 5 8.19 -7.71 12.50
N PRO A 6 8.03 -7.11 11.31
CA PRO A 6 7.29 -5.88 11.17
C PRO A 6 5.80 -6.12 11.42
N VAL A 7 5.16 -5.15 12.06
CA VAL A 7 3.72 -4.99 12.12
C VAL A 7 3.39 -3.75 11.30
N TRP A 8 2.86 -3.98 10.10
CA TRP A 8 2.45 -2.91 9.18
C TRP A 8 1.22 -2.20 9.73
N GLY A 9 1.30 -0.88 9.89
CA GLY A 9 0.25 -0.07 10.49
C GLY A 9 -0.42 0.86 9.48
N GLU A 10 -0.64 2.10 9.91
CA GLU A 10 -1.35 3.11 9.13
C GLU A 10 -0.54 3.53 7.90
N PHE A 11 -1.25 3.56 6.77
CA PHE A 11 -0.80 4.16 5.52
C PHE A 11 -1.68 5.36 5.20
N ASP A 12 -1.04 6.54 5.21
CA ASP A 12 -1.65 7.82 4.91
C ASP A 12 -1.14 8.36 3.58
N TRP A 13 -2.00 9.10 2.88
CA TRP A 13 -1.58 9.84 1.70
C TRP A 13 -2.23 11.21 1.61
N THR A 14 -1.49 12.13 1.00
CA THR A 14 -2.01 13.41 0.54
C THR A 14 -1.99 13.40 -0.99
N ALA A 15 -3.18 13.50 -1.60
CA ALA A 15 -3.34 13.46 -3.05
C ALA A 15 -4.43 14.44 -3.53
N THR A 16 -4.24 15.00 -4.72
CA THR A 16 -5.29 15.67 -5.49
C THR A 16 -5.68 14.79 -6.67
N THR A 17 -6.96 14.45 -6.79
CA THR A 17 -7.52 13.65 -7.89
C THR A 17 -8.61 14.47 -8.59
N PRO A 18 -8.27 15.20 -9.68
CA PRO A 18 -9.28 15.80 -10.54
C PRO A 18 -10.29 14.78 -11.07
N THR A 19 -11.44 15.25 -11.56
CA THR A 19 -12.44 14.39 -12.21
C THR A 19 -11.79 13.51 -13.28
N ASP A 20 -12.26 12.27 -13.39
CA ASP A 20 -11.76 11.27 -14.34
C ASP A 20 -10.28 10.88 -14.17
N THR A 21 -9.68 11.17 -13.01
CA THR A 21 -8.35 10.68 -12.63
C THR A 21 -8.44 9.73 -11.44
N SER A 22 -7.43 8.87 -11.25
CA SER A 22 -7.37 8.00 -10.08
C SER A 22 -5.94 7.68 -9.66
N ILE A 23 -5.77 7.35 -8.39
CA ILE A 23 -4.54 6.76 -7.86
C ILE A 23 -4.88 5.41 -7.27
N ARG A 24 -4.16 4.37 -7.70
CA ARG A 24 -4.26 3.02 -7.13
C ARG A 24 -3.00 2.73 -6.33
N PHE A 25 -3.15 2.58 -5.01
CA PHE A 25 -2.10 2.05 -4.17
C PHE A 25 -2.23 0.53 -4.12
N THR A 26 -1.11 -0.17 -4.34
CA THR A 26 -1.03 -1.62 -4.30
C THR A 26 0.03 -2.04 -3.30
N PHE A 27 -0.37 -2.89 -2.37
CA PHE A 27 0.45 -3.48 -1.33
C PHE A 27 0.72 -4.94 -1.70
N ARG A 28 1.98 -5.34 -1.59
CA ARG A 28 2.42 -6.74 -1.70
C ARG A 28 3.34 -7.04 -0.55
N SER A 29 3.16 -8.19 0.09
CA SER A 29 4.02 -8.63 1.18
C SER A 29 4.56 -10.03 0.94
N ALA A 30 5.79 -10.28 1.40
CA ALA A 30 6.50 -11.55 1.26
C ALA A 30 7.59 -11.71 2.34
N ASP A 31 8.04 -12.93 2.61
CA ASP A 31 9.19 -13.19 3.50
C ASP A 31 10.55 -12.96 2.82
N SER A 32 10.57 -12.73 1.51
CA SER A 32 11.79 -12.40 0.76
C SER A 32 11.54 -11.31 -0.29
N GLU A 33 12.57 -10.54 -0.61
CA GLU A 33 12.47 -9.47 -1.62
C GLU A 33 12.15 -10.01 -3.02
N VAL A 34 12.69 -11.18 -3.38
CA VAL A 34 12.48 -11.79 -4.71
C VAL A 34 11.03 -12.24 -4.90
N ASP A 35 10.37 -12.68 -3.83
CA ASP A 35 8.99 -13.17 -3.88
C ASP A 35 7.95 -12.04 -4.00
N LEU A 36 8.31 -10.79 -3.70
CA LEU A 36 7.42 -9.62 -3.82
C LEU A 36 6.85 -9.44 -5.23
N GLY A 37 7.57 -9.89 -6.27
CA GLY A 37 7.12 -9.77 -7.67
C GLY A 37 5.91 -10.65 -7.99
N GLY A 38 5.80 -11.81 -7.32
CA GLY A 38 4.72 -12.79 -7.50
C GLY A 38 3.66 -12.74 -6.38
N ALA A 39 3.91 -12.01 -5.30
CA ALA A 39 3.00 -11.90 -4.17
C ALA A 39 1.64 -11.32 -4.57
N THR A 40 0.59 -11.85 -3.93
CA THR A 40 -0.80 -11.41 -4.13
C THR A 40 -0.95 -9.93 -3.79
N PRO A 41 -1.41 -9.08 -4.74
CA PRO A 41 -1.61 -7.67 -4.48
C PRO A 41 -2.92 -7.41 -3.72
N VAL A 42 -2.87 -6.50 -2.76
CA VAL A 42 -4.05 -5.85 -2.16
C VAL A 42 -4.05 -4.39 -2.58
N SER A 43 -5.18 -3.86 -3.02
CA SER A 43 -5.23 -2.50 -3.58
C SER A 43 -6.32 -1.64 -2.96
N VAL A 44 -6.02 -0.35 -2.83
CA VAL A 44 -6.99 0.71 -2.53
C VAL A 44 -6.96 1.75 -3.66
N THR A 45 -8.11 2.37 -3.95
CA THR A 45 -8.25 3.33 -5.06
C THR A 45 -8.82 4.66 -4.57
N VAL A 46 -8.16 5.76 -4.94
CA VAL A 46 -8.53 7.15 -4.65
C VAL A 46 -9.23 7.75 -5.87
N PRO A 47 -10.31 8.54 -5.72
CA PRO A 47 -10.82 9.18 -4.49
C PRO A 47 -11.79 8.35 -3.63
N THR A 48 -12.12 7.11 -4.02
CA THR A 48 -13.12 6.31 -3.29
C THR A 48 -12.66 5.83 -1.92
N ALA A 49 -11.35 5.72 -1.69
CA ALA A 49 -10.78 5.30 -0.42
C ALA A 49 -10.63 6.47 0.57
N THR A 50 -10.79 6.19 1.85
CA THR A 50 -10.48 7.14 2.94
C THR A 50 -8.98 7.43 2.98
N PRO A 51 -8.52 8.65 3.34
CA PRO A 51 -7.11 9.05 3.26
C PRO A 51 -6.12 8.23 4.11
N THR A 52 -6.63 7.42 5.03
CA THR A 52 -5.88 6.57 5.95
C THR A 52 -6.43 5.14 5.87
N VAL A 53 -5.54 4.15 5.79
CA VAL A 53 -5.87 2.72 5.83
C VAL A 53 -4.86 1.94 6.67
N ASP A 54 -5.31 0.93 7.40
CA ASP A 54 -4.41 -0.02 8.09
C ASP A 54 -3.94 -1.11 7.12
N VAL A 55 -2.65 -1.11 6.79
CA VAL A 55 -2.07 -2.06 5.82
C VAL A 55 -2.06 -3.48 6.37
N GLY A 56 -1.77 -3.66 7.66
CA GLY A 56 -1.80 -4.97 8.31
C GLY A 56 -3.20 -5.59 8.25
N ALA A 57 -4.23 -4.80 8.56
CA ALA A 57 -5.62 -5.22 8.46
C ALA A 57 -6.06 -5.53 7.02
N LEU A 58 -5.61 -4.73 6.04
CA LEU A 58 -5.87 -4.97 4.61
C LEU A 58 -5.25 -6.30 4.13
N LEU A 59 -4.01 -6.57 4.52
CA LEU A 59 -3.32 -7.83 4.19
C LEU A 59 -4.02 -9.03 4.85
N ALA A 60 -4.30 -8.93 6.16
CA ALA A 60 -4.98 -9.99 6.91
C ALA A 60 -6.38 -10.29 6.35
N GLY A 61 -7.14 -9.24 6.00
CA GLY A 61 -8.46 -9.37 5.36
C GLY A 61 -8.41 -10.03 3.98
N ALA A 62 -7.28 -9.95 3.28
CA ALA A 62 -7.02 -10.66 2.03
C ALA A 62 -6.42 -12.07 2.23
N GLY A 63 -6.29 -12.54 3.47
CA GLY A 63 -5.68 -13.84 3.80
C GLY A 63 -4.16 -13.87 3.66
N ILE A 64 -3.50 -12.72 3.63
CA ILE A 64 -2.04 -12.59 3.57
C ILE A 64 -1.51 -12.38 4.99
N ASP A 65 -0.44 -13.09 5.35
CA ASP A 65 0.23 -12.91 6.65
C ASP A 65 0.79 -11.48 6.76
N PRO A 66 0.28 -10.64 7.68
CA PRO A 66 0.74 -9.26 7.82
C PRO A 66 2.11 -9.14 8.50
N THR A 67 2.73 -10.24 8.92
CA THR A 67 4.05 -10.27 9.58
C THR A 67 5.21 -10.66 8.65
N MET A 68 4.91 -10.78 7.35
CA MET A 68 5.88 -10.97 6.29
C MET A 68 6.88 -9.81 6.25
N GLN A 69 8.17 -10.15 6.09
CA GLN A 69 9.29 -9.23 6.35
C GLN A 69 9.42 -8.09 5.34
N TYR A 70 8.93 -8.29 4.13
CA TYR A 70 9.04 -7.33 3.05
C TYR A 70 7.66 -6.82 2.67
N LEU A 71 7.57 -5.51 2.43
CA LEU A 71 6.39 -4.85 1.90
C LEU A 71 6.80 -3.98 0.70
N ARG A 72 6.07 -4.11 -0.40
CA ARG A 72 6.14 -3.18 -1.53
C ARG A 72 4.84 -2.38 -1.59
N VAL A 73 4.98 -1.07 -1.56
CA VAL A 73 3.91 -0.12 -1.88
C VAL A 73 4.15 0.40 -3.29
N GLN A 74 3.16 0.28 -4.16
CA GLN A 74 3.19 0.82 -5.53
C GLN A 74 2.01 1.78 -5.72
N ALA A 75 2.30 3.03 -6.07
CA ALA A 75 1.30 3.98 -6.52
C ALA A 75 1.24 3.99 -8.05
N THR A 76 0.07 3.72 -8.61
CA THR A 76 -0.21 3.85 -10.05
C THR A 76 -1.16 5.01 -10.27
N LEU A 77 -0.67 6.04 -10.96
CA LEU A 77 -1.40 7.28 -11.25
C LEU A 77 -2.00 7.17 -12.66
N THR A 78 -3.31 7.33 -12.78
CA THR A 78 -4.04 7.31 -14.04
C THR A 78 -4.62 8.70 -14.31
N GLY A 79 -4.14 9.34 -15.38
CA GLY A 79 -4.65 10.62 -15.88
C GLY A 79 -6.00 10.49 -16.57
N SER A 80 -6.58 11.62 -16.93
CA SER A 80 -7.88 11.68 -17.61
C SER A 80 -7.79 11.14 -19.05
N LEU A 81 -8.91 10.62 -19.56
CA LEU A 81 -8.99 10.04 -20.91
C LEU A 81 -8.77 11.06 -22.04
N ASP A 82 -8.98 12.33 -21.77
CA ASP A 82 -8.71 13.46 -22.68
C ASP A 82 -7.27 14.01 -22.51
N HIS A 83 -6.49 13.45 -21.59
CA HIS A 83 -5.09 13.79 -21.31
C HIS A 83 -4.89 15.26 -20.88
N THR A 84 -5.92 15.91 -20.35
CA THR A 84 -5.85 17.31 -19.89
C THR A 84 -5.57 17.44 -18.40
N SER A 85 -5.84 16.38 -17.63
CA SER A 85 -5.74 16.37 -16.18
C SER A 85 -4.98 15.14 -15.68
N ALA A 86 -4.19 15.32 -14.62
CA ALA A 86 -3.44 14.25 -13.98
C ALA A 86 -3.63 14.31 -12.47
N PRO A 87 -3.68 13.16 -11.78
CA PRO A 87 -3.66 13.14 -10.33
C PRO A 87 -2.27 13.53 -9.83
N VAL A 88 -2.22 14.17 -8.67
CA VAL A 88 -0.97 14.57 -8.01
C VAL A 88 -0.92 13.85 -6.67
N LEU A 89 0.14 13.06 -6.46
CA LEU A 89 0.47 12.48 -5.17
C LEU A 89 1.51 13.36 -4.49
N GLN A 90 1.13 14.05 -3.41
CA GLN A 90 2.03 14.93 -2.69
C GLN A 90 2.82 14.18 -1.62
N GLU A 91 2.19 13.26 -0.91
CA GLU A 91 2.80 12.55 0.21
C GLU A 91 2.25 11.13 0.33
N MET A 92 3.12 10.20 0.72
CA MET A 92 2.75 8.89 1.23
C MET A 92 3.53 8.64 2.52
N ARG A 93 2.85 8.12 3.54
CA ARG A 93 3.44 7.78 4.82
C ARG A 93 2.97 6.39 5.21
N LEU A 94 3.90 5.56 5.67
CA LEU A 94 3.62 4.26 6.25
C LEU A 94 4.25 4.22 7.63
N ASP A 95 3.43 4.01 8.65
CA ASP A 95 3.90 3.73 10.01
C ASP A 95 3.98 2.20 10.19
N TYR A 96 5.09 1.75 10.79
CA TYR A 96 5.31 0.36 11.13
C TYR A 96 6.04 0.26 12.47
N THR A 97 5.83 -0.86 13.17
CA THR A 97 6.57 -1.20 14.38
C THR A 97 7.24 -2.56 14.22
N CYS A 98 8.33 -2.81 14.94
CA CYS A 98 8.94 -4.13 15.00
C CYS A 98 8.57 -4.75 16.34
N THR A 99 8.09 -6.00 16.30
CA THR A 99 7.85 -6.79 17.51
C THR A 99 8.81 -7.96 17.54
N THR A 100 9.40 -8.22 18.71
CA THR A 100 10.19 -9.42 18.95
C THR A 100 9.24 -10.61 18.98
N THR A 101 9.49 -11.60 18.15
CA THR A 101 8.83 -12.90 18.29
C THR A 101 9.56 -13.67 19.40
N GLU A 102 8.99 -13.69 20.61
CA GLU A 102 9.42 -14.61 21.70
C GLU A 102 9.16 -16.08 21.35
#